data_AF-A0A443RWF5-F1
#
_entry.id   AF-A0A443RWF5-F1
#
_cell.length_a   1.000
_cell.length_b   1.000
_cell.length_c   1.000
_cell.angle_alpha   90.00
_cell.angle_beta   90.00
_cell.angle_gamma   90.00
#
_symmetry.space_group_name_H-M   'P 1'
#
loop_
_entity.id
_entity.type
_entity.pdbx_description
1 polymer ?
#
loop_
_entity_poly.entity_id
_entity_poly.type
_entity_poly.pdbx_seq_one_letter_code
_entity_poly.pdbx_strand_id
1 'polypeptide(L)'
;MEASLYRSDGPTGPPALSDDTVAHFFRDSISYSFSGVQRTISLFNSARILETWMDDYRMFYYILFVVREDRGNTTHRRYFRENLKCDPFTWYLENVFTESTFPLHYKFFGQIENTHTKYCLDTVHTLTSGTNEARMRFCAWVVEKPRNGLKSQKWEFFRSFNV
;
A
#
# COMPACT_ATOMS: atom_id res chain seq x y z
N MET A 1 13.04 26.33 -5.88
CA MET A 1 14.18 25.40 -6.03
C MET A 1 14.88 25.32 -4.70
N GLU A 2 14.63 24.23 -3.98
CA GLU A 2 15.20 23.98 -2.67
C GLU A 2 16.03 22.70 -2.77
N ALA A 3 17.32 22.78 -2.46
CA ALA A 3 18.18 21.61 -2.36
C ALA A 3 18.04 21.08 -0.93
N SER A 4 17.28 20.01 -0.75
CA SER A 4 17.20 19.30 0.52
C SER A 4 18.24 18.18 0.56
N LEU A 5 19.19 18.29 1.50
CA LEU A 5 20.02 17.16 1.91
C LEU A 5 19.14 16.25 2.77
N TYR A 6 18.78 15.07 2.28
CA TYR A 6 18.04 14.12 3.09
C TYR A 6 18.95 13.60 4.21
N ARG A 7 18.57 13.91 5.45
CA ARG A 7 19.24 13.43 6.66
C ARG A 7 18.40 12.28 7.21
N SER A 8 18.96 11.07 7.23
CA SER A 8 18.40 10.00 8.05
C SER A 8 18.72 10.33 9.51
N ASP A 9 17.88 11.11 10.16
CA ASP A 9 18.12 11.56 11.54
C ASP A 9 18.04 10.39 12.53
N GLY A 10 19.22 9.88 12.91
CA GLY A 10 19.50 9.37 14.26
C GLY A 10 19.94 10.53 15.18
N PRO A 11 19.89 10.37 16.52
CA PRO A 11 19.90 11.50 17.45
C PRO A 11 21.27 12.20 17.51
N THR A 12 21.25 13.51 17.23
CA THR A 12 22.13 14.57 17.72
C THR A 12 23.64 14.24 17.80
N GLY A 13 24.33 14.42 16.67
CA GLY A 13 25.78 14.58 16.59
C GLY A 13 26.16 15.47 15.40
N PRO A 14 27.32 16.15 15.40
CA PRO A 14 27.77 16.92 14.24
C PRO A 14 27.82 16.00 13.00
N PRO A 15 27.42 16.49 11.81
CA PRO A 15 27.33 15.64 10.62
C PRO A 15 28.72 15.10 10.27
N ALA A 16 28.91 13.80 10.43
CA ALA A 16 29.94 13.09 9.70
C ALA A 16 29.52 13.14 8.23
N LEU A 17 30.18 13.99 7.45
CA LEU A 17 30.13 13.90 5.99
C LEU A 17 30.74 12.55 5.64
N SER A 18 29.92 11.58 5.25
CA SER A 18 30.42 10.43 4.50
C SER A 18 30.84 10.94 3.12
N ASP A 19 31.98 10.46 2.62
CA ASP A 19 32.55 10.86 1.32
C ASP A 19 31.62 10.54 0.12
N ASP A 20 30.48 9.88 0.37
CA ASP A 20 29.46 9.47 -0.60
C ASP A 20 28.24 10.41 -0.68
N THR A 21 28.37 11.69 -0.31
CA THR A 21 27.25 12.62 -0.32
C THR A 21 26.96 13.16 -1.73
N VAL A 22 25.79 12.82 -2.28
CA VAL A 22 25.32 13.35 -3.58
C VAL A 22 24.08 14.23 -3.39
N ALA A 23 24.18 15.49 -3.81
CA ALA A 23 23.04 16.41 -3.78
C ALA A 23 22.03 16.06 -4.88
N HIS A 24 20.76 15.91 -4.49
CA HIS A 24 19.64 15.72 -5.41
C HIS A 24 18.78 17.00 -5.49
N PHE A 25 18.51 17.49 -6.70
CA PHE A 25 17.63 18.64 -6.92
C PHE A 25 16.19 18.16 -7.12
N PHE A 26 15.40 18.19 -6.06
CA PHE A 26 13.98 17.89 -6.14
C PHE A 26 13.24 18.97 -6.94
N ARG A 27 12.29 18.52 -7.77
CA ARG A 27 11.47 19.39 -8.62
C ARG A 27 10.02 19.29 -8.15
N ASP A 28 9.31 20.41 -8.19
CA ASP A 28 7.89 20.48 -7.83
C ASP A 28 6.99 19.80 -8.88
N SER A 29 7.49 19.66 -10.11
CA SER A 29 6.79 19.02 -11.23
C SER A 29 7.76 18.33 -12.18
N ILE A 30 7.22 17.37 -12.95
CA ILE A 30 7.98 16.61 -13.94
C ILE A 30 8.11 17.45 -15.21
N SER A 31 9.34 17.60 -15.69
CA SER A 31 9.67 18.50 -16.81
C SER A 31 9.52 17.87 -18.19
N TYR A 32 9.22 16.58 -18.27
CA TYR A 32 9.03 15.85 -19.52
C TYR A 32 7.59 15.34 -19.62
N SER A 33 7.11 15.21 -20.85
CA SER A 33 5.79 14.67 -21.15
C SER A 33 5.85 13.16 -21.32
N PHE A 34 4.74 12.51 -21.00
CA PHE A 34 4.51 11.11 -21.32
C PHE A 34 3.54 11.03 -22.49
N SER A 35 3.58 9.95 -23.28
CA SER A 35 2.58 9.65 -24.31
C SER A 35 1.20 9.24 -23.73
N GLY A 36 0.87 9.68 -22.52
CA GLY A 36 -0.33 9.34 -21.77
C GLY A 36 -0.39 10.11 -20.45
N VAL A 37 -1.42 9.84 -19.65
CA VAL A 37 -1.58 10.48 -18.33
C VAL A 37 -0.56 9.87 -17.36
N GLN A 38 0.31 10.70 -16.79
CA GLN A 38 1.37 10.26 -15.88
C GLN A 38 0.84 9.38 -14.74
N ARG A 39 -0.27 9.79 -14.11
CA ARG A 39 -0.88 9.03 -13.02
C ARG A 39 -1.24 7.60 -13.45
N THR A 40 -1.78 7.45 -14.66
CA THR A 40 -2.13 6.17 -15.24
C THR A 40 -0.89 5.31 -15.46
N ILE A 41 0.18 5.89 -16.02
CA ILE A 41 1.46 5.19 -16.25
C ILE A 41 2.09 4.74 -14.92
N SER A 42 2.07 5.60 -13.90
CA SER A 42 2.57 5.28 -12.57
C SER A 42 1.78 4.13 -11.93
N LEU A 43 0.44 4.16 -12.03
CA LEU A 43 -0.40 3.07 -11.52
C LEU A 43 -0.22 1.77 -12.31
N PHE A 44 -0.07 1.84 -13.63
CA PHE A 44 0.24 0.69 -14.49
C PHE A 44 1.56 0.03 -14.06
N ASN A 45 2.62 0.82 -13.92
CA ASN A 45 3.92 0.32 -13.48
C ASN A 45 3.88 -0.23 -12.05
N SER A 46 3.13 0.43 -11.16
CA SER A 46 2.92 -0.06 -9.80
C SER A 46 2.22 -1.43 -9.81
N ALA A 47 1.14 -1.58 -10.59
CA ALA A 47 0.43 -2.85 -10.74
C ALA A 47 1.35 -3.99 -11.19
N ARG A 48 2.30 -3.72 -12.10
CA ARG A 48 3.30 -4.70 -12.54
C ARG A 48 4.25 -5.14 -11.43
N ILE A 49 4.66 -4.22 -10.55
CA ILE A 49 5.48 -4.54 -9.38
C ILE A 49 4.70 -5.41 -8.41
N LEU A 50 3.46 -5.00 -8.08
CA LEU A 50 2.58 -5.74 -7.18
C LEU A 50 2.45 -7.22 -7.63
N GLU A 51 2.29 -7.43 -8.92
CA GLU A 51 2.03 -8.76 -9.50
C GLU A 51 3.27 -9.62 -9.71
N THR A 52 4.44 -9.01 -9.64
CA THR A 52 5.71 -9.72 -9.80
C THR A 52 6.33 -10.01 -8.44
N TRP A 53 6.21 -9.11 -7.47
CA TRP A 53 7.03 -9.10 -6.25
C TRP A 53 6.26 -9.20 -4.94
N MET A 54 4.98 -8.80 -4.90
CA MET A 54 4.26 -8.70 -3.63
C MET A 54 3.43 -9.94 -3.28
N ASP A 55 3.48 -10.99 -4.10
CA ASP A 55 2.74 -12.23 -3.88
C ASP A 55 1.28 -11.93 -3.48
N ASP A 56 0.73 -12.59 -2.46
CA ASP A 56 -0.65 -12.36 -2.02
C ASP A 56 -0.88 -11.01 -1.34
N TYR A 57 0.18 -10.34 -0.89
CA TYR A 57 0.12 -9.01 -0.30
C TYR A 57 -0.26 -7.92 -1.31
N ARG A 58 -0.18 -8.22 -2.62
CA ARG A 58 -0.70 -7.33 -3.67
C ARG A 58 -2.16 -6.93 -3.45
N MET A 59 -2.96 -7.82 -2.83
CA MET A 59 -4.38 -7.58 -2.57
C MET A 59 -4.60 -6.41 -1.61
N PHE A 60 -3.72 -6.23 -0.61
CA PHE A 60 -3.78 -5.05 0.25
C PHE A 60 -3.62 -3.77 -0.57
N TYR A 61 -2.66 -3.73 -1.48
CA TYR A 61 -2.46 -2.57 -2.34
C TYR A 61 -3.64 -2.32 -3.27
N TYR A 62 -4.21 -3.35 -3.91
CA TYR A 62 -5.38 -3.20 -4.78
C TYR A 62 -6.62 -2.70 -4.04
N ILE A 63 -6.77 -3.13 -2.80
CA ILE A 63 -7.87 -2.68 -1.97
C ILE A 63 -7.59 -1.26 -1.48
N LEU A 64 -6.42 -0.98 -0.92
CA LEU A 64 -6.06 0.29 -0.28
C LEU A 64 -5.90 1.43 -1.28
N PHE A 65 -5.32 1.16 -2.43
CA PHE A 65 -5.07 2.10 -3.50
C PHE A 65 -5.88 1.63 -4.70
N VAL A 66 -6.68 2.51 -5.30
CA VAL A 66 -7.53 2.19 -6.46
C VAL A 66 -6.64 2.00 -7.70
N VAL A 67 -5.81 0.96 -7.67
CA VAL A 67 -4.99 0.50 -8.79
C VAL A 67 -5.92 -0.39 -9.61
N ARG A 68 -6.61 0.24 -10.56
CA ARG A 68 -7.55 -0.42 -11.49
C ARG A 68 -6.98 -0.63 -12.87
N GLU A 69 -5.79 -0.12 -13.11
CA GLU A 69 -5.17 -0.20 -14.42
C GLU A 69 -4.81 -1.65 -14.72
N ASP A 70 -5.05 -2.06 -15.97
CA ASP A 70 -4.55 -3.34 -16.45
C ASP A 70 -3.03 -3.35 -16.33
N ARG A 71 -2.50 -4.33 -15.61
CA ARG A 71 -1.05 -4.54 -15.44
C ARG A 71 -0.36 -5.00 -16.73
N GLY A 72 -1.12 -5.38 -17.76
CA GLY A 72 -0.63 -6.05 -18.94
C GLY A 72 0.04 -7.40 -18.62
N ASN A 73 0.85 -7.90 -19.56
CA ASN A 73 1.53 -9.18 -19.38
C ASN A 73 2.77 -9.06 -18.46
N THR A 74 2.74 -9.78 -17.34
CA THR A 74 3.84 -9.89 -16.37
C THR A 74 4.51 -11.27 -16.35
N THR A 75 4.10 -12.20 -17.22
CA THR A 75 4.55 -13.60 -17.22
C THR A 75 6.07 -13.73 -17.31
N HIS A 76 6.72 -12.98 -18.21
CA HIS A 76 8.18 -13.01 -18.33
C HIS A 76 8.90 -12.56 -17.05
N ARG A 77 8.34 -11.57 -16.33
CA ARG A 77 8.93 -11.07 -15.08
C ARG A 77 8.77 -12.06 -13.93
N ARG A 78 7.63 -12.75 -13.86
CA ARG A 78 7.42 -13.84 -12.89
C ARG A 78 8.36 -15.02 -13.15
N TYR A 79 8.47 -15.46 -14.41
CA TYR A 79 9.40 -16.51 -14.80
C TYR A 79 10.86 -16.14 -14.48
N PHE A 80 11.25 -14.88 -14.70
CA PHE A 80 12.57 -14.38 -14.32
C PHE A 80 12.82 -14.48 -12.80
N ARG A 81 11.84 -14.08 -11.97
CA ARG A 81 11.91 -14.19 -10.51
C ARG A 81 12.05 -15.66 -10.06
N GLU A 82 11.28 -16.56 -10.67
CA GLU A 82 11.33 -17.99 -10.40
C GLU A 82 12.70 -18.59 -10.75
N ASN A 83 13.26 -18.24 -11.92
CA ASN A 83 14.57 -18.72 -12.36
C ASN A 83 15.71 -18.26 -11.45
N LEU A 84 15.63 -17.03 -10.92
CA LEU A 84 16.60 -16.52 -9.96
C LEU A 84 16.41 -17.08 -8.54
N LYS A 85 15.37 -17.91 -8.32
CA LYS A 85 15.02 -18.48 -7.01
C LYS A 85 14.89 -17.41 -5.93
N CYS A 86 14.29 -16.27 -6.29
CA CYS A 86 14.08 -15.19 -5.33
C CYS A 86 13.11 -15.62 -4.22
N ASP A 87 13.37 -15.12 -3.01
CA ASP A 87 12.51 -15.37 -1.85
C ASP A 87 11.09 -14.79 -2.01
N PRO A 88 10.11 -15.34 -1.27
CA PRO A 88 8.76 -14.79 -1.21
C PRO A 88 8.73 -13.42 -0.52
N PHE A 89 7.70 -12.63 -0.79
CA PHE A 89 7.53 -11.31 -0.17
C PHE A 89 7.41 -11.37 1.35
N THR A 90 6.91 -12.47 1.90
CA THR A 90 6.89 -12.71 3.36
C THR A 90 8.30 -12.68 3.95
N TRP A 91 9.27 -13.31 3.29
CA TRP A 91 10.67 -13.27 3.73
C TRP A 91 11.19 -11.83 3.75
N TYR A 92 10.84 -11.02 2.76
CA TYR A 92 11.22 -9.59 2.72
C TYR A 92 10.68 -8.82 3.92
N LEU A 93 9.41 -9.03 4.30
CA LEU A 93 8.83 -8.38 5.47
C LEU A 93 9.43 -8.88 6.80
N GLU A 94 9.84 -10.15 6.86
CA GLU A 94 10.44 -10.75 8.07
C GLU A 94 11.92 -10.41 8.25
N ASN A 95 12.66 -10.16 7.18
CA ASN A 95 14.13 -10.07 7.22
C ASN A 95 14.69 -8.71 6.77
N VAL A 96 13.97 -7.98 5.91
CA VAL A 96 14.46 -6.72 5.32
C VAL A 96 13.68 -5.52 5.83
N PHE A 97 12.35 -5.57 5.79
CA PHE A 97 11.48 -4.48 6.22
C PHE A 97 10.69 -4.86 7.47
N THR A 98 11.42 -5.09 8.56
CA THR A 98 10.89 -5.67 9.81
C THR A 98 9.96 -4.75 10.59
N GLU A 99 10.11 -3.44 10.43
CA GLU A 99 9.30 -2.39 11.04
C GLU A 99 7.99 -2.11 10.28
N SER A 100 7.70 -2.92 9.25
CA SER A 100 6.51 -2.79 8.45
C SER A 100 5.24 -2.99 9.27
N THR A 101 4.22 -2.16 9.01
CA THR A 101 2.88 -2.35 9.58
C THR A 101 2.05 -3.36 8.78
N PHE A 102 2.61 -3.99 7.74
CA PHE A 102 1.89 -5.02 6.99
C PHE A 102 1.69 -6.27 7.84
N PRO A 103 0.47 -6.86 7.83
CA PRO A 103 0.21 -8.03 8.63
C PRO A 103 0.89 -9.27 8.03
N LEU A 104 1.96 -9.77 8.68
CA LEU A 104 2.72 -10.97 8.25
C LEU A 104 1.86 -12.24 8.14
N HIS A 105 0.85 -12.37 8.99
CA HIS A 105 0.01 -13.56 9.08
C HIS A 105 -1.48 -13.18 9.18
N TYR A 106 -2.02 -12.61 8.11
CA TYR A 106 -3.46 -12.38 7.99
C TYR A 106 -4.17 -13.64 7.46
N LYS A 107 -5.38 -13.91 7.95
CA LYS A 107 -6.25 -14.95 7.37
C LYS A 107 -7.18 -14.40 6.31
N PHE A 108 -7.79 -13.25 6.59
CA PHE A 108 -8.76 -12.61 5.71
C PHE A 108 -8.58 -11.10 5.75
N PHE A 109 -8.77 -10.47 4.60
CA PHE A 109 -8.76 -9.03 4.45
C PHE A 109 -9.85 -8.61 3.47
N GLY A 110 -10.74 -7.71 3.89
CA GLY A 110 -11.86 -7.29 3.06
C GLY A 110 -13.03 -6.69 3.83
N GLN A 111 -14.22 -6.77 3.24
CA GLN A 111 -15.46 -6.29 3.83
C GLN A 111 -16.16 -7.43 4.57
N ILE A 112 -16.85 -7.10 5.67
CA ILE A 112 -17.68 -8.04 6.41
C ILE A 112 -19.13 -7.82 5.97
N GLU A 113 -19.65 -8.71 5.13
CA GLU A 113 -21.03 -8.65 4.63
C GLU A 113 -21.97 -9.49 5.52
N ASN A 114 -23.10 -8.89 5.92
CA ASN A 114 -24.21 -9.63 6.48
C ASN A 114 -24.97 -10.35 5.36
N THR A 115 -25.02 -11.69 5.43
CA THR A 115 -25.61 -12.53 4.38
C THR A 115 -27.11 -12.32 4.17
N HIS A 116 -27.84 -11.89 5.20
CA HIS A 116 -29.28 -11.65 5.15
C HIS A 116 -29.61 -10.27 4.60
N THR A 117 -28.98 -9.22 5.13
CA THR A 117 -29.31 -7.84 4.75
C THR A 117 -28.52 -7.32 3.55
N LYS A 118 -27.37 -7.93 3.22
CA LYS A 118 -26.42 -7.45 2.21
C LYS A 118 -25.75 -6.13 2.56
N TYR A 119 -25.73 -5.79 3.85
CA TYR A 119 -25.02 -4.62 4.38
C TYR A 119 -23.63 -5.04 4.88
N CYS A 120 -22.70 -4.10 4.88
CA CYS A 120 -21.34 -4.29 5.36
C CYS A 120 -21.07 -3.55 6.67
N LEU A 121 -20.17 -4.09 7.49
CA LEU A 121 -19.70 -3.42 8.70
C LEU A 121 -18.82 -2.21 8.35
N ASP A 122 -19.12 -1.05 8.96
CA ASP A 122 -18.53 0.26 8.66
C ASP A 122 -18.18 1.01 9.97
N THR A 123 -17.01 1.64 10.05
CA THR A 123 -16.63 2.53 11.15
C THR A 123 -17.01 3.98 10.84
N VAL A 124 -18.03 4.51 11.51
CA VAL A 124 -18.40 5.91 11.39
C VAL A 124 -17.61 6.73 12.41
N HIS A 125 -16.79 7.67 11.92
CA HIS A 125 -16.12 8.64 12.78
C HIS A 125 -17.09 9.80 13.08
N THR A 126 -17.49 9.93 14.34
CA THR A 126 -18.34 11.04 14.77
C THR A 126 -17.46 12.19 15.25
N LEU A 127 -17.34 13.25 14.45
CA LEU A 127 -16.47 14.41 14.73
C LEU A 127 -16.82 15.14 16.04
N THR A 128 -18.04 15.00 16.53
CA THR A 128 -18.53 15.67 17.75
C THR A 128 -18.21 14.91 19.04
N SER A 129 -18.03 13.59 19.00
CA SER A 129 -17.75 12.76 20.18
C SER A 129 -16.34 12.19 20.21
N GLY A 130 -15.59 12.25 19.09
CA GLY A 130 -14.27 11.62 18.98
C GLY A 130 -14.31 10.09 19.08
N THR A 131 -15.50 9.48 18.97
CA THR A 131 -15.69 8.03 19.07
C THR A 131 -15.86 7.40 17.69
N ASN A 132 -15.20 6.26 17.49
CA ASN A 132 -15.40 5.39 16.34
C ASN A 132 -16.49 4.38 16.69
N GLU A 133 -17.63 4.44 16.00
CA GLU A 133 -18.74 3.50 16.21
C GLU A 133 -18.87 2.59 14.99
N ALA A 134 -18.97 1.27 15.23
CA ALA A 134 -19.21 0.30 14.18
C ALA A 134 -20.72 0.21 13.89
N ARG A 135 -21.12 0.36 12.62
CA ARG A 135 -22.51 0.28 12.15
C ARG A 135 -22.61 -0.50 10.84
N MET A 136 -23.78 -1.08 10.59
CA MET A 136 -24.07 -1.68 9.29
C MET A 136 -24.44 -0.58 8.27
N ARG A 137 -23.78 -0.55 7.11
CA ARG A 137 -24.08 0.36 5.99
C ARG A 137 -24.09 -0.40 4.66
N PHE A 138 -24.57 0.25 3.60
CA PHE A 138 -24.41 -0.31 2.25
C PHE A 138 -22.96 -0.64 1.97
N CYS A 139 -22.72 -1.83 1.42
CA CYS A 139 -21.37 -2.25 1.02
C CYS A 139 -20.82 -1.28 -0.02
N ALA A 140 -19.80 -0.53 0.37
CA ALA A 140 -19.09 0.36 -0.51
C ALA A 140 -18.16 -0.50 -1.38
N TRP A 141 -18.62 -0.90 -2.55
CA TRP A 141 -17.71 -1.43 -3.56
C TRP A 141 -16.63 -0.38 -3.82
N VAL A 142 -15.42 -0.82 -4.18
CA VAL A 142 -14.21 0.04 -4.37
C VAL A 142 -14.49 1.28 -5.25
N VAL A 143 -15.59 1.29 -6.02
CA VAL A 143 -16.00 2.28 -7.04
C VAL A 143 -16.34 3.66 -6.48
N GLU A 144 -16.84 3.77 -5.25
CA GLU A 144 -17.17 5.09 -4.68
C GLU A 144 -16.24 5.44 -3.53
N LYS A 145 -15.35 6.42 -3.75
CA LYS A 145 -14.66 7.07 -2.64
C LYS A 145 -15.71 7.77 -1.78
N PRO A 146 -15.83 7.47 -0.47
CA PRO A 146 -16.59 8.34 0.40
C PRO A 146 -15.93 9.72 0.39
N ARG A 147 -16.73 10.78 0.30
CA ARG A 147 -16.29 12.20 0.23
C ARG A 147 -15.35 12.60 1.37
N ASN A 148 -15.29 11.79 2.44
CA ASN A 148 -14.55 12.06 3.67
C ASN A 148 -13.38 11.11 3.93
N GLY A 149 -12.82 10.47 2.89
CA GLY A 149 -11.44 9.94 2.91
C GLY A 149 -11.12 8.74 3.83
N LEU A 150 -12.01 8.33 4.74
CA LEU A 150 -11.79 7.18 5.61
C LEU A 150 -12.21 5.86 4.94
N LYS A 151 -11.28 4.89 4.97
CA LYS A 151 -11.45 3.51 4.51
C LYS A 151 -12.26 2.71 5.54
N SER A 152 -13.51 3.08 5.77
CA SER A 152 -14.25 2.67 6.96
C SER A 152 -14.85 1.25 6.92
N GLN A 153 -14.79 0.55 5.78
CA GLN A 153 -15.37 -0.80 5.62
C GLN A 153 -14.34 -1.92 5.42
N LYS A 154 -13.06 -1.68 5.71
CA LYS A 154 -11.99 -2.67 5.48
C LYS A 154 -11.51 -3.22 6.81
N TRP A 155 -11.55 -4.54 6.92
CA TRP A 155 -11.26 -5.25 8.15
C TRP A 155 -10.15 -6.27 7.90
N GLU A 156 -9.24 -6.34 8.86
CA GLU A 156 -8.14 -7.29 8.92
C GLU A 156 -8.46 -8.37 9.96
N PHE A 157 -8.36 -9.63 9.56
CA PHE A 157 -8.55 -10.76 10.47
C PHE A 157 -7.24 -11.47 10.70
N PHE A 158 -6.76 -11.38 11.94
CA PHE A 158 -5.60 -12.11 12.41
C PHE A 158 -6.01 -13.49 12.91
N ARG A 159 -5.11 -14.46 12.78
CA ARG A 159 -5.28 -15.73 13.49
C ARG A 159 -5.10 -15.45 14.98
N SER A 160 -6.09 -15.82 15.81
CA SER A 160 -5.90 -15.84 17.27
C SER A 160 -4.78 -16.82 17.58
N PHE A 161 -3.68 -16.32 18.14
CA PHE A 161 -2.71 -17.17 18.81
C PHE A 161 -3.34 -17.51 20.16
N ASN A 162 -3.75 -18.76 20.34
CA ASN A 162 -4.03 -19.25 21.69
C ASN A 162 -2.69 -19.21 22.44
N VAL A 163 -2.59 -18.29 23.40
CA VAL A 163 -1.60 -18.38 24.48
C VAL A 163 -2.17 -19.30 25.54
#